data_AF-A0A7V6I515-F1
#
_entry.id   AF-A0A7V6I515-F1
#
_cell.length_a   1.000
_cell.length_b   1.000
_cell.length_c   1.000
_cell.angle_alpha   90.00
_cell.angle_beta   90.00
_cell.angle_gamma   90.00
#
_symmetry.space_group_name_H-M   'P 1'
#
loop_
_entity.id
_entity.type
_entity.pdbx_description
1 polymer ?
#
loop_
_entity_poly.entity_id
_entity_poly.type
_entity_poly.pdbx_seq_one_letter_code
_entity_poly.pdbx_strand_id
1 'polypeptide(L)'
;GMAFICSTKVADGHIKHADFGELTIGSHTVKDPEVLEKVSIDLKNAGVPAKLADDLNSFRWRKLVWNIPYNGMTVIMDAGTEELMGEPHMRQLINELMLEVIAAGNTCGANIEEDFAAKMMDYTDSMRPYKPSMKVDFDAGRAMEIGYIYSNPIRFAAENGFSMKLTSVMERQLKFLSTKYLLR
;
A
#
# COMPACT_ATOMS: atom_id res chain seq x y z
N GLY A 1 -11.25 -3.27 -6.81
CA GLY A 1 -11.24 -1.81 -6.59
C GLY A 1 -10.40 -1.45 -5.39
N MET A 2 -10.36 -0.17 -5.04
CA MET A 2 -9.76 0.38 -3.82
C MET A 2 -10.82 1.21 -3.12
N ALA A 3 -10.88 1.10 -1.79
CA ALA A 3 -11.65 2.01 -0.96
C ALA A 3 -10.73 3.09 -0.40
N PHE A 4 -11.12 4.35 -0.56
CA PHE A 4 -10.54 5.44 0.19
C PHE A 4 -11.54 5.84 1.27
N ILE A 5 -11.34 5.30 2.48
CA ILE A 5 -12.29 5.39 3.58
C ILE A 5 -11.55 5.54 4.91
N CYS A 6 -12.03 6.45 5.76
CA CYS A 6 -11.61 6.54 7.15
C CYS A 6 -12.67 5.89 8.02
N SER A 7 -12.57 4.58 8.23
CA SER A 7 -13.45 3.85 9.15
C SER A 7 -12.65 3.12 10.21
N THR A 8 -13.23 2.99 11.40
CA THR A 8 -12.61 2.30 12.53
C THR A 8 -13.66 1.52 13.29
N LYS A 9 -13.40 0.24 13.58
CA LYS A 9 -14.22 -0.54 14.51
C LYS A 9 -13.98 -0.04 15.93
N VAL A 10 -15.00 0.49 16.58
CA VAL A 10 -14.92 1.04 17.95
C VAL A 10 -15.44 0.07 19.01
N ALA A 11 -16.33 -0.85 18.64
CA ALA A 11 -16.80 -1.95 19.48
C ALA A 11 -17.41 -3.07 18.60
N ASP A 12 -17.85 -4.17 19.21
CA ASP A 12 -18.56 -5.23 18.49
C ASP A 12 -19.87 -4.70 17.89
N GLY A 13 -20.02 -4.88 16.57
CA GLY A 13 -21.14 -4.29 15.82
C GLY A 13 -21.10 -2.78 15.62
N HIS A 14 -20.05 -2.08 16.09
CA HIS A 14 -19.98 -0.62 16.03
C HIS A 14 -18.78 -0.15 15.19
N ILE A 15 -19.08 0.43 14.02
CA ILE A 15 -18.11 1.07 13.15
C ILE A 15 -18.33 2.58 13.18
N LYS A 16 -17.27 3.34 13.45
CA LYS A 16 -17.25 4.78 13.22
C LYS A 16 -16.73 5.03 11.81
N HIS A 17 -17.57 5.58 10.94
CA HIS A 17 -17.15 6.12 9.66
C HIS A 17 -16.86 7.62 9.86
N ALA A 18 -15.59 7.99 9.80
CA ALA A 18 -15.12 9.33 10.13
C ALA A 18 -15.05 10.26 8.92
N ASP A 19 -14.64 9.75 7.75
CA ASP A 19 -14.52 10.54 6.52
C ASP A 19 -14.35 9.65 5.27
N PHE A 20 -14.40 10.26 4.09
CA PHE A 20 -14.29 9.64 2.76
C PHE A 20 -15.32 8.52 2.55
N GLY A 21 -15.12 7.62 1.59
CA GLY A 21 -16.09 6.56 1.25
C GLY A 21 -16.20 6.26 -0.24
N GLU A 22 -15.41 6.95 -1.07
CA GLU A 22 -15.36 6.66 -2.50
C GLU A 22 -14.64 5.33 -2.78
N LEU A 23 -15.25 4.55 -3.67
CA LEU A 23 -14.67 3.35 -4.24
C LEU A 23 -14.14 3.64 -5.65
N THR A 24 -12.89 3.29 -5.90
CA THR A 24 -12.33 3.22 -7.26
C THR A 24 -12.37 1.77 -7.71
N ILE A 25 -13.25 1.41 -8.62
CA ILE A 25 -13.44 0.02 -9.08
C ILE A 25 -12.86 -0.18 -10.47
N GLY A 26 -12.21 -1.32 -10.68
CA GLY A 26 -11.67 -1.70 -11.97
C GLY A 26 -11.80 -3.20 -12.11
N SER A 27 -11.98 -3.67 -13.34
CA SER A 27 -12.06 -5.09 -13.63
C SER A 27 -10.67 -5.68 -13.77
N HIS A 28 -10.44 -6.86 -13.19
CA HIS A 28 -9.18 -7.58 -13.33
C HIS A 28 -9.19 -8.57 -14.50
N THR A 29 -10.36 -9.16 -14.81
CA THR A 29 -10.49 -10.26 -15.77
C THR A 29 -11.62 -10.04 -16.77
N VAL A 30 -12.68 -9.33 -16.39
CA VAL A 30 -13.82 -9.04 -17.24
C VAL A 30 -13.49 -7.85 -18.13
N LYS A 31 -13.37 -8.09 -19.43
CA LYS A 31 -13.09 -7.03 -20.42
C LYS A 31 -14.35 -6.29 -20.88
N ASP A 32 -15.52 -6.83 -20.56
CA ASP A 32 -16.80 -6.20 -20.88
C ASP A 32 -17.03 -4.97 -19.98
N PRO A 33 -17.01 -3.75 -20.55
CA PRO A 33 -17.21 -2.53 -19.79
C PRO A 33 -18.61 -2.46 -19.16
N GLU A 34 -19.64 -3.09 -19.76
CA GLU A 34 -21.02 -3.02 -19.27
C GLU A 34 -21.17 -3.63 -17.87
N VAL A 35 -20.42 -4.70 -17.58
CA VAL A 35 -20.44 -5.34 -16.26
C VAL A 35 -19.91 -4.39 -15.20
N LEU A 36 -18.80 -3.70 -15.51
CA LEU A 36 -18.18 -2.78 -14.56
C LEU A 36 -19.03 -1.52 -14.36
N GLU A 37 -19.69 -1.03 -15.42
CA GLU A 37 -20.65 0.06 -15.35
C GLU A 37 -21.87 -0.29 -14.50
N LYS A 38 -22.46 -1.49 -14.68
CA LYS A 38 -23.59 -1.96 -13.85
C LYS A 38 -23.22 -1.99 -12.37
N VAL A 39 -22.05 -2.54 -12.02
CA VAL A 39 -21.56 -2.54 -10.63
C VAL A 39 -21.37 -1.11 -10.10
N SER A 40 -20.86 -0.20 -10.91
CA SER A 40 -20.72 1.22 -10.53
C SER A 40 -22.07 1.86 -10.23
N ILE A 41 -23.08 1.59 -11.07
CA ILE A 41 -24.45 2.08 -10.88
C ILE A 41 -25.07 1.50 -9.61
N ASP A 42 -24.92 0.20 -9.37
CA ASP A 42 -25.45 -0.46 -8.18
C ASP A 42 -24.86 0.12 -6.89
N LEU A 43 -23.55 0.37 -6.87
CA LEU A 43 -22.88 1.02 -5.73
C LEU A 43 -23.39 2.45 -5.50
N LYS A 44 -23.53 3.24 -6.57
CA LYS A 44 -24.07 4.60 -6.49
C LYS A 44 -25.52 4.60 -5.99
N ASN A 45 -26.34 3.68 -6.46
CA ASN A 45 -27.72 3.51 -6.01
C ASN A 45 -27.80 3.11 -4.51
N ALA A 46 -26.79 2.39 -4.01
CA ALA A 46 -26.64 2.08 -2.59
C ALA A 46 -26.05 3.24 -1.76
N GLY A 47 -25.83 4.42 -2.35
CA GLY A 47 -25.26 5.58 -1.67
C GLY A 47 -23.74 5.53 -1.50
N VAL A 48 -23.06 4.62 -2.19
CA VAL A 48 -21.59 4.51 -2.18
C VAL A 48 -21.03 5.16 -3.44
N PRO A 49 -20.35 6.32 -3.32
CA PRO A 49 -19.71 6.95 -4.47
C PRO A 49 -18.72 5.97 -5.10
N ALA A 50 -18.88 5.68 -6.39
CA ALA A 50 -18.03 4.77 -7.12
C ALA A 50 -17.55 5.40 -8.43
N LYS A 51 -16.26 5.29 -8.72
CA LYS A 51 -15.64 5.66 -9.99
C LYS A 51 -14.92 4.49 -10.61
N LEU A 52 -14.88 4.46 -11.94
CA LEU A 52 -14.13 3.44 -12.67
C LEU A 52 -12.66 3.83 -12.69
N ALA A 53 -11.78 2.84 -12.51
CA ALA A 53 -10.34 3.01 -12.65
C ALA A 53 -9.97 2.90 -14.13
N ASP A 54 -9.40 3.95 -14.70
CA ASP A 54 -8.83 3.90 -16.05
C ASP A 54 -7.68 2.90 -16.12
N ASP A 55 -6.86 2.85 -15.06
CA ASP A 55 -5.78 1.89 -14.90
C ASP A 55 -5.65 1.43 -13.43
N LEU A 56 -6.37 0.35 -13.10
CA LEU A 56 -6.33 -0.23 -11.77
C LEU A 56 -4.93 -0.79 -11.41
N ASN A 57 -4.16 -1.25 -12.40
CA ASN A 57 -2.85 -1.83 -12.17
C ASN A 57 -1.87 -0.74 -11.71
N SER A 58 -1.77 0.35 -12.47
CA SER A 58 -0.96 1.51 -12.10
C SER A 58 -1.36 2.08 -10.75
N PHE A 59 -2.66 2.18 -10.49
CA PHE A 59 -3.13 2.71 -9.22
C PHE A 59 -2.72 1.84 -8.02
N ARG A 60 -2.79 0.51 -8.15
CA ARG A 60 -2.32 -0.42 -7.12
C ARG A 60 -0.82 -0.29 -6.88
N TRP A 61 -0.03 -0.23 -7.94
CA TRP A 61 1.42 -0.07 -7.84
C TRP A 61 1.82 1.28 -7.25
N ARG A 62 1.17 2.40 -7.64
CA ARG A 62 1.40 3.72 -7.04
C ARG A 62 1.18 3.71 -5.53
N LYS A 63 0.17 3.00 -5.04
CA LYS A 63 -0.04 2.83 -3.59
C LYS A 63 1.11 2.06 -2.93
N LEU A 64 1.61 1.02 -3.59
CA LEU A 64 2.74 0.23 -3.08
C LEU A 64 4.05 1.03 -3.02
N VAL A 65 4.25 2.02 -3.92
CA VAL A 65 5.43 2.90 -3.89
C VAL A 65 5.57 3.56 -2.52
N TRP A 66 4.48 4.04 -1.92
CA TRP A 66 4.52 4.60 -0.57
C TRP A 66 4.44 3.52 0.52
N ASN A 67 3.54 2.54 0.36
CA ASN A 67 3.28 1.56 1.42
C ASN A 67 4.47 0.65 1.72
N ILE A 68 5.19 0.15 0.70
CA ILE A 68 6.29 -0.81 0.91
C ILE A 68 7.40 -0.21 1.79
N PRO A 69 7.97 0.98 1.47
CA PRO A 69 8.99 1.59 2.31
C PRO A 69 8.47 1.92 3.72
N TYR A 70 7.39 2.69 3.83
CA TYR A 70 7.02 3.26 5.14
C TYR A 70 6.34 2.25 6.06
N ASN A 71 5.47 1.35 5.57
CA ASN A 71 4.87 0.33 6.46
C ASN A 71 5.93 -0.61 7.03
N GLY A 72 6.95 -0.94 6.24
CA GLY A 72 7.97 -1.89 6.63
C GLY A 72 9.05 -1.27 7.49
N MET A 73 9.59 -0.13 7.07
CA MET A 73 10.69 0.53 7.80
C MET A 73 10.26 1.05 9.17
N THR A 74 9.03 1.54 9.30
CA THR A 74 8.52 1.97 10.62
C THR A 74 8.42 0.82 11.62
N VAL A 75 8.17 -0.40 11.14
CA VAL A 75 8.19 -1.62 11.97
C VAL A 75 9.63 -2.08 12.23
N ILE A 76 10.46 -2.16 11.20
CA ILE A 76 11.82 -2.71 11.29
C ILE A 76 12.73 -1.83 12.15
N MET A 77 12.62 -0.51 12.01
CA MET A 77 13.43 0.46 12.73
C MET A 77 12.79 0.96 14.02
N ASP A 78 11.56 0.53 14.32
CA ASP A 78 10.76 1.02 15.45
C ASP A 78 10.68 2.56 15.51
N ALA A 79 10.41 3.17 14.36
CA ALA A 79 10.48 4.63 14.17
C ALA A 79 9.23 5.18 13.47
N GLY A 80 8.96 6.47 13.63
CA GLY A 80 7.94 7.21 12.87
C GLY A 80 8.44 7.65 11.48
N THR A 81 7.53 8.12 10.61
CA THR A 81 7.92 8.65 9.29
C THR A 81 8.85 9.86 9.40
N GLU A 82 8.68 10.70 10.42
CA GLU A 82 9.54 11.87 10.67
C GLU A 82 10.98 11.48 10.96
N GLU A 83 11.20 10.50 11.85
CA GLU A 83 12.55 10.02 12.18
C GLU A 83 13.25 9.38 10.97
N LEU A 84 12.50 8.59 10.19
CA LEU A 84 13.00 7.97 8.97
C LEU A 84 13.35 9.02 7.90
N MET A 85 12.54 10.06 7.76
CA MET A 85 12.78 11.15 6.80
C MET A 85 13.84 12.13 7.30
N GLY A 86 14.11 12.20 8.60
CA GLY A 86 15.16 13.02 9.19
C GLY A 86 16.57 12.41 9.08
N GLU A 87 16.69 11.10 8.85
CA GLU A 87 17.97 10.39 8.76
C GLU A 87 18.40 10.18 7.29
N PRO A 88 19.56 10.73 6.85
CA PRO A 88 19.99 10.68 5.46
C PRO A 88 20.11 9.28 4.84
N HIS A 89 20.62 8.29 5.57
CA HIS A 89 20.74 6.92 5.04
C HIS A 89 19.38 6.25 4.86
N MET A 90 18.42 6.51 5.76
CA MET A 90 17.05 6.04 5.65
C MET A 90 16.31 6.72 4.51
N ARG A 91 16.48 8.03 4.31
CA ARG A 91 15.93 8.72 3.12
C ARG A 91 16.42 8.09 1.82
N GLN A 92 17.72 7.80 1.73
CA GLN A 92 18.30 7.16 0.55
C GLN A 92 17.68 5.77 0.33
N LEU A 93 17.61 4.94 1.37
CA LEU A 93 17.03 3.60 1.29
C LEU A 93 15.54 3.63 0.91
N ILE A 94 14.77 4.58 1.45
CA ILE A 94 13.36 4.77 1.11
C ILE A 94 13.22 5.11 -0.38
N ASN A 95 14.06 6.03 -0.90
CA ASN A 95 14.06 6.37 -2.32
C ASN A 95 14.40 5.15 -3.20
N GLU A 96 15.43 4.38 -2.84
CA GLU A 96 15.82 3.17 -3.56
C GLU A 96 14.69 2.13 -3.60
N LEU A 97 13.98 1.95 -2.48
CA LEU A 97 12.81 1.09 -2.39
C LEU A 97 11.66 1.59 -3.28
N MET A 98 11.37 2.89 -3.25
CA MET A 98 10.33 3.48 -4.11
C MET A 98 10.63 3.23 -5.58
N LEU A 99 11.88 3.47 -6.00
CA LEU A 99 12.32 3.24 -7.38
C LEU A 99 12.26 1.75 -7.77
N GLU A 100 12.63 0.82 -6.88
CA GLU A 100 12.48 -0.62 -7.11
C GLU A 100 11.00 -0.99 -7.34
N VAL A 101 10.09 -0.43 -6.55
CA VAL A 101 8.64 -0.68 -6.67
C VAL A 101 8.07 -0.10 -7.97
N ILE A 102 8.51 1.10 -8.37
CA ILE A 102 8.14 1.71 -9.66
C ILE A 102 8.61 0.83 -10.82
N ALA A 103 9.87 0.39 -10.81
CA ALA A 103 10.44 -0.45 -11.85
C ALA A 103 9.74 -1.81 -11.94
N ALA A 104 9.43 -2.43 -10.79
CA ALA A 104 8.65 -3.66 -10.72
C ALA A 104 7.24 -3.46 -11.30
N GLY A 105 6.56 -2.37 -10.91
CA GLY A 105 5.24 -2.04 -11.41
C GLY A 105 5.21 -1.84 -12.91
N ASN A 106 6.14 -1.06 -13.45
CA ASN A 106 6.23 -0.80 -14.90
C ASN A 106 6.55 -2.08 -15.68
N THR A 107 7.38 -2.97 -15.14
CA THR A 107 7.63 -4.30 -15.73
C THR A 107 6.35 -5.16 -15.75
N CYS A 108 5.48 -4.99 -14.76
CA CYS A 108 4.18 -5.65 -14.68
C CYS A 108 3.05 -4.91 -15.40
N GLY A 109 3.37 -4.00 -16.32
CA GLY A 109 2.39 -3.27 -17.13
C GLY A 109 1.69 -2.12 -16.42
N ALA A 110 2.29 -1.56 -15.36
CA ALA A 110 1.89 -0.25 -14.85
C ALA A 110 2.54 0.88 -15.68
N ASN A 111 2.03 2.09 -15.51
CA ASN A 111 2.54 3.33 -16.07
C ASN A 111 2.73 4.34 -14.92
N ILE A 112 3.91 4.29 -14.31
CA ILE A 112 4.31 5.14 -13.20
C ILE A 112 5.59 5.87 -13.58
N GLU A 113 5.56 7.18 -13.49
CA GLU A 113 6.70 8.04 -13.74
C GLU A 113 7.75 7.88 -12.62
N GLU A 114 9.03 7.90 -12.97
CA GLU A 114 10.11 7.79 -11.96
C GLU A 114 10.09 8.94 -10.95
N ASP A 115 9.67 10.14 -11.39
CA ASP A 115 9.53 11.32 -10.54
C ASP A 115 8.46 11.16 -9.44
N PHE A 116 7.64 10.10 -9.52
CA PHE A 116 6.66 9.77 -8.51
C PHE A 116 7.31 9.45 -7.16
N ALA A 117 8.51 8.84 -7.15
CA ALA A 117 9.25 8.61 -5.90
C ALA A 117 9.58 9.94 -5.19
N ALA A 118 10.15 10.90 -5.93
CA ALA A 118 10.47 12.23 -5.40
C ALA A 118 9.21 12.94 -4.88
N LYS A 119 8.11 12.91 -5.64
CA LYS A 119 6.82 13.46 -5.19
C LYS A 119 6.32 12.83 -3.89
N MET A 120 6.50 11.51 -3.72
CA MET A 120 6.13 10.81 -2.49
C MET A 120 7.04 11.16 -1.30
N MET A 121 8.32 11.41 -1.54
CA MET A 121 9.23 11.92 -0.51
C MET A 121 8.83 13.32 -0.06
N ASP A 122 8.64 14.25 -1.00
CA ASP A 122 8.21 15.63 -0.71
C ASP A 122 6.86 15.66 0.03
N TYR A 123 5.92 14.82 -0.42
CA TYR A 123 4.64 14.67 0.25
C TYR A 123 4.81 14.20 1.69
N THR A 124 5.70 13.23 1.94
CA THR A 124 5.94 12.70 3.29
C THR A 124 6.65 13.72 4.19
N ASP A 125 7.56 14.54 3.66
CA ASP A 125 8.17 15.65 4.40
C ASP A 125 7.14 16.70 4.85
N SER A 126 6.09 16.90 4.05
CA SER A 126 5.01 17.84 4.38
C SER A 126 3.97 17.28 5.36
N MET A 127 4.02 15.98 5.68
CA MET A 127 3.08 15.35 6.61
C MET A 127 3.41 15.70 8.06
N ARG A 128 2.37 15.70 8.90
CA ARG A 128 2.58 15.57 10.35
C ARG A 128 3.19 14.21 10.68
N PRO A 129 3.92 14.07 11.80
CA PRO A 129 4.45 12.78 12.24
C PRO A 129 3.37 11.70 12.22
N TYR A 130 3.63 10.62 11.48
CA TYR A 130 2.63 9.62 11.15
C TYR A 130 3.16 8.21 11.41
N LYS A 131 2.27 7.35 11.93
CA LYS A 131 2.49 5.90 12.04
C LYS A 131 1.57 5.18 11.06
N PRO A 132 2.11 4.47 10.06
CA PRO A 132 1.30 3.73 9.11
C PRO A 132 0.53 2.57 9.76
N SER A 133 -0.52 2.08 9.09
CA SER A 133 -1.42 1.05 9.61
C SER A 133 -0.68 -0.21 10.07
N MET A 134 0.32 -0.67 9.32
CA MET A 134 1.11 -1.85 9.69
C MET A 134 1.87 -1.65 11.02
N LYS A 135 2.39 -0.45 11.27
CA LYS A 135 3.05 -0.12 12.55
C LYS A 135 2.05 -0.12 13.70
N VAL A 136 0.86 0.42 13.47
CA VAL A 136 -0.23 0.40 14.46
C VAL A 136 -0.71 -1.03 14.75
N ASP A 137 -0.75 -1.91 13.74
CA ASP A 137 -1.06 -3.33 13.93
C ASP A 137 0.05 -4.05 14.67
N PHE A 138 1.31 -3.80 14.33
CA PHE A 138 2.47 -4.36 15.03
C PHE A 138 2.50 -3.94 16.50
N ASP A 139 2.35 -2.64 16.80
CA ASP A 139 2.35 -2.08 18.16
C ASP A 139 1.23 -2.70 19.03
N ALA A 140 0.13 -3.11 18.40
CA ALA A 140 -1.00 -3.74 19.06
C ALA A 140 -0.97 -5.27 19.03
N GLY A 141 0.12 -5.89 18.56
CA GLY A 141 0.26 -7.35 18.48
C GLY A 141 -0.66 -8.02 17.47
N ARG A 142 -1.21 -7.28 16.49
CA ARG A 142 -2.06 -7.81 15.43
C ARG A 142 -1.25 -8.32 14.25
N ALA A 143 -1.87 -9.20 13.45
CA ALA A 143 -1.26 -9.70 12.23
C ALA A 143 -0.99 -8.56 11.24
N MET A 144 0.24 -8.46 10.73
CA MET A 144 0.62 -7.50 9.70
C MET A 144 0.21 -7.98 8.30
N GLU A 145 -0.10 -7.04 7.40
CA GLU A 145 -0.49 -7.29 6.01
C GLU A 145 0.68 -7.70 5.09
N ILE A 146 1.62 -8.54 5.57
CA ILE A 146 2.85 -8.91 4.85
C ILE A 146 2.53 -9.55 3.49
N GLY A 147 1.53 -10.43 3.46
CA GLY A 147 1.14 -11.14 2.23
C GLY A 147 0.69 -10.20 1.11
N TYR A 148 -0.07 -9.16 1.46
CA TYR A 148 -0.66 -8.23 0.49
C TYR A 148 0.31 -7.15 0.04
N ILE A 149 1.13 -6.62 0.96
CA ILE A 149 2.02 -5.49 0.68
C ILE A 149 3.38 -5.94 0.15
N TYR A 150 3.86 -7.14 0.54
CA TYR A 150 5.20 -7.61 0.17
C TYR A 150 5.16 -8.90 -0.64
N SER A 151 4.60 -9.98 -0.10
CA SER A 151 4.72 -11.30 -0.73
C SER A 151 4.08 -11.38 -2.12
N ASN A 152 2.87 -10.83 -2.28
CA ASN A 152 2.16 -10.85 -3.56
C ASN A 152 2.87 -9.99 -4.64
N PRO A 153 3.26 -8.73 -4.38
CA PRO A 153 4.04 -7.95 -5.34
C PRO A 153 5.37 -8.60 -5.73
N ILE A 154 6.12 -9.16 -4.77
CA ILE A 154 7.39 -9.85 -5.04
C ILE A 154 7.15 -11.03 -6.00
N ARG A 155 6.15 -11.87 -5.72
CA ARG A 155 5.82 -13.02 -6.58
C ARG A 155 5.40 -12.56 -7.97
N PHE A 156 4.50 -11.57 -8.05
CA PHE A 156 3.97 -11.09 -9.32
C PHE A 156 5.07 -10.43 -10.19
N ALA A 157 5.96 -9.64 -9.58
CA ALA A 157 7.13 -9.10 -10.26
C ALA A 157 8.04 -10.20 -10.80
N ALA A 158 8.32 -11.23 -9.99
CA ALA A 158 9.16 -12.35 -10.40
C ALA A 158 8.57 -13.15 -11.57
N GLU A 159 7.24 -13.37 -11.56
CA GLU A 159 6.50 -14.01 -12.66
C GLU A 159 6.59 -13.21 -13.97
N ASN A 160 6.81 -11.89 -13.89
CA ASN A 160 7.00 -11.00 -15.04
C ASN A 160 8.49 -10.67 -15.32
N GLY A 161 9.43 -11.39 -14.69
CA GLY A 161 10.87 -11.25 -14.96
C GLY A 161 11.59 -10.14 -14.18
N PHE A 162 10.97 -9.55 -13.15
CA PHE A 162 11.59 -8.53 -12.30
C PHE A 162 11.88 -9.05 -10.89
N SER A 163 13.10 -8.82 -10.39
CA SER A 163 13.50 -9.23 -9.04
C SER A 163 13.48 -8.03 -8.08
N MET A 164 12.52 -8.00 -7.15
CA MET A 164 12.42 -6.99 -6.09
C MET A 164 13.31 -7.36 -4.89
N LYS A 165 14.63 -7.15 -5.02
CA LYS A 165 15.63 -7.62 -4.05
C LYS A 165 15.52 -6.91 -2.70
N LEU A 166 15.41 -5.59 -2.69
CA LEU A 166 15.33 -4.79 -1.45
C LEU A 166 14.01 -5.10 -0.71
N THR A 167 12.91 -5.12 -1.44
CA THR A 167 11.59 -5.50 -0.92
C THR A 167 11.59 -6.92 -0.35
N SER A 168 12.29 -7.87 -0.98
CA SER A 168 12.42 -9.24 -0.49
C SER A 168 13.23 -9.36 0.80
N VAL A 169 14.25 -8.52 1.00
CA VAL A 169 14.98 -8.45 2.28
C VAL A 169 14.04 -7.95 3.37
N MET A 170 13.28 -6.90 3.09
CA MET A 170 12.32 -6.32 4.03
C MET A 170 11.22 -7.32 4.41
N GLU A 171 10.67 -8.05 3.43
CA GLU A 171 9.67 -9.10 3.67
C GLU A 171 10.18 -10.15 4.68
N ARG A 172 11.43 -10.59 4.55
CA ARG A 172 12.02 -11.58 5.46
C ARG A 172 12.18 -11.04 6.88
N GLN A 173 12.59 -9.77 7.02
CA GLN A 173 12.68 -9.10 8.32
C GLN A 173 11.30 -9.00 8.98
N LEU A 174 10.28 -8.58 8.23
CA LEU A 174 8.91 -8.47 8.72
C LEU A 174 8.32 -9.84 9.11
N LYS A 175 8.57 -10.88 8.31
CA LYS A 175 8.18 -12.26 8.66
C LYS A 175 8.87 -12.74 9.94
N PHE A 176 10.14 -12.42 10.13
CA PHE A 176 10.82 -12.75 11.39
C PHE A 176 10.19 -12.02 12.57
N LEU A 177 9.94 -10.71 12.43
CA LEU A 177 9.30 -9.92 13.48
C LEU A 177 7.88 -10.42 13.80
N SER A 178 7.10 -10.84 12.81
CA SER A 178 5.74 -11.37 13.04
C SER A 178 5.73 -12.63 13.90
N THR A 179 6.75 -13.51 13.78
CA THR A 179 6.85 -14.71 14.63
C THR A 179 7.04 -14.40 16.12
N LYS A 180 7.60 -13.24 16.46
CA LYS A 180 7.95 -12.92 17.86
C LYS A 180 6.74 -12.66 18.76
N TYR A 181 5.61 -12.27 18.18
CA TYR A 181 4.41 -11.90 18.95
C TYR A 181 3.16 -12.68 18.54
N LEU A 182 3.09 -13.27 17.34
CA LEU A 182 1.95 -14.12 16.95
C LEU A 182 1.94 -15.50 17.64
N LEU A 183 3.04 -15.89 18.29
CA LEU A 183 3.16 -17.12 19.08
C LEU A 183 2.92 -16.91 20.58
N ARG A 184 2.51 -15.70 20.98
CA ARG A 184 2.11 -15.36 22.36
C ARG A 184 0.60 -15.24 22.43
#